data_AF-A0A2U1MUF3-F1
#
_entry.id   AF-A0A2U1MUF3-F1
#
_cell.length_a   1.000
_cell.length_b   1.000
_cell.length_c   1.000
_cell.angle_alpha   90.00
_cell.angle_beta   90.00
_cell.angle_gamma   90.00
#
_symmetry.space_group_name_H-M   'P 1'
#
loop_
_entity.id
_entity.type
_entity.pdbx_description
1 polymer ?
#
loop_
_entity_poly.entity_id
_entity_poly.type
_entity_poly.pdbx_seq_one_letter_code
_entity_poly.pdbx_strand_id
1 'polypeptide(L)'
;MAVDSSISSSLGPPANEKDAKALQFIEEMTKNCDQVQENVLCEILTQNGETEYVQKYNLGGATDRKTFKSKVPVVSYEDLQPYIQRIANGDRSRILSSHPISEFLTSSGTSAGERKLMPTIAAEMDRRQKLYSLLMPVMNLYVPGLDKGKGLYFLFIKAETKTPSGLVARPVLTSYYKSQQFKTRPYDPYNVYTSPNETILCVDSFQSMYSQMLCGLIYRQEVLRCGAVFASGLVRAIKFLTLHWKQLAHDIETGTLNPKITDPNIRACMSKILKPDPELAQFVTGQCFEGNWEGIITRVWPNTKYLDVIVTGAMAQYIPILDFYSGNLPQTCTMYASSECYFGLNLTPMVPLGPVSCLRLQGSDVKLQKLVEED
;
A
#
# COMPACT_ATOMS: atom_id res chain seq x y z
N MET A 1 -10.26 15.11 -27.40
CA MET A 1 -11.47 15.94 -27.26
C MET A 1 -11.54 16.34 -25.80
N ALA A 2 -11.43 17.64 -25.52
CA ALA A 2 -11.54 18.16 -24.16
C ALA A 2 -12.96 17.87 -23.67
N VAL A 3 -13.09 17.19 -22.53
CA VAL A 3 -14.37 17.04 -21.85
C VAL A 3 -14.59 18.36 -21.13
N ASP A 4 -15.64 19.09 -21.48
CA ASP A 4 -16.17 20.21 -20.69
C ASP A 4 -16.63 19.65 -19.34
N SER A 5 -15.70 19.55 -18.38
CA SER A 5 -16.05 19.21 -17.01
C SER A 5 -16.42 20.49 -16.28
N SER A 6 -17.71 20.72 -16.08
CA SER A 6 -18.29 21.70 -15.15
C SER A 6 -17.93 21.45 -13.67
N ILE A 7 -16.90 20.64 -13.41
CA ILE A 7 -16.42 20.22 -12.09
C ILE A 7 -14.98 20.71 -11.97
N SER A 8 -14.78 21.93 -11.46
CA SER A 8 -13.45 22.43 -11.13
C SER A 8 -13.02 21.89 -9.77
N SER A 9 -11.83 21.29 -9.69
CA SER A 9 -11.17 20.98 -8.41
C SER A 9 -10.08 22.01 -8.15
N SER A 10 -9.94 22.42 -6.88
CA SER A 10 -8.83 23.29 -6.46
C SER A 10 -7.46 22.61 -6.51
N LEU A 11 -7.41 21.29 -6.66
CA LEU A 11 -6.18 20.51 -6.82
C LEU A 11 -5.62 20.55 -8.26
N GLY A 12 -6.45 20.91 -9.26
CA GLY A 12 -6.08 20.99 -10.67
C GLY A 12 -7.09 20.32 -11.61
N PRO A 13 -6.90 20.42 -12.94
CA PRO A 13 -7.82 19.85 -13.90
C PRO A 13 -7.74 18.31 -13.91
N PRO A 14 -8.87 17.58 -13.78
CA PRO A 14 -8.88 16.13 -13.81
C PRO A 14 -8.56 15.58 -15.20
N ALA A 15 -7.93 14.41 -15.28
CA ALA A 15 -7.64 13.76 -16.56
C ALA A 15 -8.87 13.11 -17.22
N ASN A 16 -9.86 12.70 -16.41
CA ASN A 16 -11.10 12.04 -16.84
C ASN A 16 -12.20 12.15 -15.76
N GLU A 17 -13.42 11.67 -16.02
CA GLU A 17 -14.56 11.76 -15.09
C GLU A 17 -14.34 11.00 -13.76
N LYS A 18 -13.67 9.84 -13.80
CA LYS A 18 -13.35 9.06 -12.60
C LYS A 18 -12.37 9.84 -11.70
N ASP A 19 -11.37 10.47 -12.30
CA ASP A 19 -10.43 11.34 -11.60
C ASP A 19 -11.14 12.56 -11.01
N ALA A 20 -12.06 13.18 -11.77
CA ALA A 20 -12.86 14.32 -11.29
C ALA A 20 -13.66 13.97 -10.03
N LYS A 21 -14.36 12.83 -10.02
CA LYS A 21 -15.11 12.33 -8.85
C LYS A 21 -14.20 12.06 -7.65
N ALA A 22 -13.01 11.51 -7.87
CA ALA A 22 -12.04 11.23 -6.80
C ALA A 22 -11.48 12.52 -6.19
N LEU A 23 -11.11 13.49 -7.01
CA LEU A 23 -10.61 14.79 -6.56
C LEU A 23 -11.70 15.62 -5.87
N GLN A 24 -12.92 15.61 -6.38
CA GLN A 24 -14.07 16.24 -5.72
C GLN A 24 -14.35 15.62 -4.35
N PHE A 25 -14.28 14.29 -4.25
CA PHE A 25 -14.41 13.60 -2.96
C PHE A 25 -13.34 14.06 -1.96
N ILE A 26 -12.06 14.15 -2.37
CA ILE A 26 -10.98 14.67 -1.51
C ILE A 26 -11.31 16.10 -1.05
N GLU A 27 -11.77 16.94 -1.95
CA GLU A 27 -12.07 18.34 -1.65
C GLU A 27 -13.28 18.49 -0.71
N GLU A 28 -14.32 17.68 -0.88
CA GLU A 28 -15.48 17.63 0.02
C GLU A 28 -15.06 17.16 1.43
N MET A 29 -14.26 16.10 1.51
CA MET A 29 -13.79 15.55 2.79
C MET A 29 -12.86 16.53 3.53
N THR A 30 -11.99 17.24 2.80
CA THR A 30 -11.04 18.18 3.41
C THR A 30 -11.70 19.52 3.80
N LYS A 31 -12.67 20.01 3.03
CA LYS A 31 -13.44 21.22 3.38
C LYS A 31 -14.35 21.04 4.59
N ASN A 32 -14.92 19.85 4.76
CA ASN A 32 -15.90 19.56 5.82
C ASN A 32 -15.32 18.66 6.92
N CYS A 33 -14.00 18.71 7.17
CA CYS A 33 -13.27 17.74 7.98
C CYS A 33 -13.88 17.52 9.39
N ASP A 34 -14.21 18.60 10.13
CA ASP A 34 -14.76 18.47 11.48
C ASP A 34 -16.15 17.80 11.47
N GLN A 35 -17.03 18.20 10.55
CA GLN A 35 -18.35 17.58 10.37
C GLN A 35 -18.22 16.10 9.95
N VAL A 36 -17.30 15.77 9.05
CA VAL A 36 -17.04 14.38 8.64
C VAL A 36 -16.55 13.56 9.83
N GLN A 37 -15.65 14.09 10.66
CA GLN A 37 -15.17 13.41 11.87
C GLN A 37 -16.29 13.19 12.90
N GLU A 38 -17.16 14.17 13.10
CA GLU A 38 -18.34 14.02 13.96
C GLU A 38 -19.29 12.94 13.45
N ASN A 39 -19.57 12.91 12.15
CA ASN A 39 -20.41 11.90 11.53
C ASN A 39 -19.80 10.49 11.66
N VAL A 40 -18.50 10.35 11.37
CA VAL A 40 -17.79 9.07 11.52
C VAL A 40 -17.82 8.57 12.97
N LEU A 41 -17.59 9.44 13.96
CA LEU A 41 -17.70 9.06 15.37
C LEU A 41 -19.13 8.64 15.72
N CYS A 42 -20.12 9.41 15.27
CA CYS A 42 -21.53 9.11 15.50
C CYS A 42 -21.92 7.75 14.92
N GLU A 43 -21.51 7.44 13.68
CA GLU A 43 -21.73 6.15 13.04
C GLU A 43 -21.08 5.00 13.82
N ILE A 44 -19.81 5.15 14.24
CA ILE A 44 -19.08 4.14 15.02
C ILE A 44 -19.78 3.88 16.37
N LEU A 45 -20.19 4.94 17.09
CA LEU A 45 -20.83 4.80 18.40
C LEU A 45 -22.25 4.26 18.28
N THR A 46 -23.01 4.67 17.26
CA THR A 46 -24.34 4.12 16.96
C THR A 46 -24.24 2.64 16.68
N GLN A 47 -23.28 2.24 15.83
CA GLN A 47 -23.09 0.85 15.45
C GLN A 47 -22.64 -0.02 16.64
N ASN A 48 -21.75 0.49 17.49
CA ASN A 48 -21.08 -0.31 18.52
C ASN A 48 -21.59 -0.01 19.95
N GLY A 49 -22.66 0.75 20.12
CA GLY A 49 -23.17 1.20 21.43
C GLY A 49 -23.53 0.07 22.40
N GLU A 50 -23.95 -1.08 21.87
CA GLU A 50 -24.30 -2.28 22.64
C GLU A 50 -23.12 -3.25 22.85
N THR A 51 -21.91 -2.89 22.41
CA THR A 51 -20.74 -3.75 22.61
C THR A 51 -20.26 -3.70 24.05
N GLU A 52 -19.67 -4.81 24.53
CA GLU A 52 -19.16 -4.91 25.90
C GLU A 52 -18.20 -3.75 26.25
N TYR A 53 -17.30 -3.42 25.32
CA TYR A 53 -16.31 -2.36 25.52
C TYR A 53 -16.96 -0.97 25.67
N VAL A 54 -17.98 -0.66 24.86
CA VAL A 54 -18.66 0.63 24.92
C VAL A 54 -19.59 0.72 26.13
N GLN A 55 -20.28 -0.38 26.46
CA GLN A 55 -21.16 -0.46 27.63
C GLN A 55 -20.40 -0.25 28.95
N LYS A 56 -19.14 -0.71 29.05
CA LYS A 56 -18.27 -0.48 30.21
C LYS A 56 -18.18 1.00 30.60
N TYR A 57 -18.22 1.92 29.63
CA TYR A 57 -18.08 3.36 29.87
C TYR A 57 -19.42 4.08 30.03
N ASN A 58 -20.55 3.36 30.07
CA ASN A 58 -21.88 3.90 30.36
C ASN A 58 -22.21 5.16 29.53
N LEU A 59 -21.99 5.09 28.22
CA LEU A 59 -22.32 6.20 27.31
C LEU A 59 -23.83 6.47 27.24
N GLY A 60 -24.68 5.50 27.62
CA GLY A 60 -26.14 5.68 27.63
C GLY A 60 -26.73 5.94 26.25
N GLY A 61 -26.12 5.40 25.19
CA GLY A 61 -26.49 5.66 23.80
C GLY A 61 -26.02 7.00 23.24
N ALA A 62 -25.24 7.79 24.01
CA ALA A 62 -24.66 9.03 23.51
C ALA A 62 -23.67 8.77 22.36
N THR A 63 -23.81 9.54 21.28
CA THR A 63 -22.98 9.48 20.07
C THR A 63 -22.17 10.76 19.85
N ASP A 64 -22.27 11.72 20.76
CA ASP A 64 -21.61 13.02 20.64
C ASP A 64 -20.14 13.00 21.12
N ARG A 65 -19.33 13.84 20.50
CA ARG A 65 -17.89 13.96 20.75
C ARG A 65 -17.56 14.34 22.19
N LYS A 66 -18.37 15.18 22.84
CA LYS A 66 -18.12 15.69 24.19
C LYS A 66 -18.27 14.57 25.23
N THR A 67 -19.36 13.81 25.13
CA THR A 67 -19.62 12.66 26.01
C THR A 67 -18.62 11.53 25.78
N PHE A 68 -18.26 11.25 24.52
CA PHE A 68 -17.24 10.26 24.19
C PHE A 68 -15.89 10.60 24.84
N LYS A 69 -15.41 11.84 24.66
CA LYS A 69 -14.12 12.29 25.21
C LYS A 69 -14.09 12.32 26.74
N SER A 70 -15.21 12.55 27.41
CA SER A 70 -15.24 12.61 28.88
C SER A 70 -15.30 11.25 29.56
N LYS A 71 -15.74 10.20 28.85
CA LYS A 71 -15.97 8.87 29.42
C LYS A 71 -15.06 7.78 28.89
N VAL A 72 -14.66 7.83 27.62
CA VAL A 72 -13.83 6.78 27.00
C VAL A 72 -12.35 7.17 27.10
N PRO A 73 -11.50 6.37 27.78
CA PRO A 73 -10.10 6.71 27.96
C PRO A 73 -9.30 6.49 26.66
N VAL A 74 -8.19 7.23 26.55
CA VAL A 74 -7.14 6.91 25.59
C VAL A 74 -6.42 5.65 26.07
N VAL A 75 -6.24 4.68 25.18
CA VAL A 75 -5.72 3.34 25.52
C VAL A 75 -4.53 2.93 24.65
N SER A 76 -3.72 2.03 25.20
CA SER A 76 -2.65 1.30 24.52
C SER A 76 -3.14 -0.05 24.00
N TYR A 77 -2.26 -0.81 23.33
CA TYR A 77 -2.59 -2.16 22.90
C TYR A 77 -2.78 -3.10 24.09
N GLU A 78 -1.94 -2.91 25.12
CA GLU A 78 -1.90 -3.71 26.34
C GLU A 78 -3.24 -3.62 27.10
N ASP A 79 -3.89 -2.45 27.09
CA ASP A 79 -5.22 -2.25 27.67
C ASP A 79 -6.33 -3.01 26.91
N LEU A 80 -6.15 -3.21 25.60
CA LEU A 80 -7.10 -3.92 24.74
C LEU A 80 -6.80 -5.42 24.60
N GLN A 81 -5.60 -5.85 25.00
CA GLN A 81 -5.12 -7.22 24.87
C GLN A 81 -6.08 -8.27 25.48
N PRO A 82 -6.70 -8.07 26.65
CA PRO A 82 -7.64 -9.05 27.21
C PRO A 82 -8.84 -9.31 26.31
N TYR A 83 -9.40 -8.27 25.68
CA TYR A 83 -10.51 -8.40 24.74
C TYR A 83 -10.08 -9.10 23.45
N ILE A 84 -8.92 -8.70 22.91
CA ILE A 84 -8.33 -9.29 21.70
C ILE A 84 -8.10 -10.79 21.90
N GLN A 85 -7.56 -11.19 23.06
CA GLN A 85 -7.28 -12.59 23.36
C GLN A 85 -8.56 -13.43 23.47
N ARG A 86 -9.63 -12.88 24.05
CA ARG A 86 -10.94 -13.56 24.07
C ARG A 86 -11.47 -13.83 22.67
N ILE A 87 -11.41 -12.84 21.78
CA ILE A 87 -11.84 -12.99 20.37
C ILE A 87 -10.95 -14.02 19.65
N ALA A 88 -9.63 -13.94 19.85
CA ALA A 88 -8.66 -14.88 19.29
C ALA A 88 -8.91 -16.32 19.76
N ASN A 89 -9.38 -16.50 21.00
CA ASN A 89 -9.70 -17.79 21.62
C ASN A 89 -11.12 -18.30 21.33
N GLY A 90 -11.99 -17.49 20.72
CA GLY A 90 -13.26 -17.96 20.14
C GLY A 90 -14.50 -17.34 20.73
N ASP A 91 -14.36 -16.33 21.58
CA ASP A 91 -15.49 -15.51 21.97
C ASP A 91 -16.01 -14.73 20.76
N ARG A 92 -17.25 -15.04 20.35
CA ARG A 92 -17.96 -14.41 19.22
C ARG A 92 -19.00 -13.38 19.67
N SER A 93 -19.07 -13.09 20.97
CA SER A 93 -19.93 -12.02 21.48
C SER A 93 -19.47 -10.65 20.96
N ARG A 94 -20.35 -9.65 21.07
CA ARG A 94 -20.09 -8.28 20.61
C ARG A 94 -19.15 -7.55 21.56
N ILE A 95 -17.87 -7.92 21.58
CA ILE A 95 -16.89 -7.36 22.53
C ILE A 95 -16.45 -5.96 22.11
N LEU A 96 -15.81 -5.84 20.95
CA LEU A 96 -15.23 -4.59 20.43
C LEU A 96 -16.05 -4.00 19.26
N SER A 97 -16.82 -4.83 18.56
CA SER A 97 -17.66 -4.40 17.45
C SER A 97 -18.96 -5.19 17.40
N SER A 98 -20.02 -4.56 16.90
CA SER A 98 -21.27 -5.27 16.58
C SER A 98 -21.15 -6.13 15.32
N HIS A 99 -20.20 -5.80 14.43
CA HIS A 99 -19.85 -6.64 13.28
C HIS A 99 -18.87 -7.75 13.71
N PRO A 100 -19.00 -8.97 13.18
CA PRO A 100 -18.06 -10.04 13.44
C PRO A 100 -16.64 -9.66 13.00
N ILE A 101 -15.65 -9.93 13.86
CA ILE A 101 -14.25 -9.81 13.49
C ILE A 101 -13.92 -10.86 12.43
N SER A 102 -13.52 -10.40 11.25
CA SER A 102 -13.26 -11.26 10.09
C SER A 102 -11.86 -11.88 10.11
N GLU A 103 -10.88 -11.11 10.57
CA GLU A 103 -9.49 -11.53 10.72
C GLU A 103 -8.72 -10.60 11.66
N PHE A 104 -7.49 -10.97 12.01
CA PHE A 104 -6.54 -10.12 12.72
C PHE A 104 -5.43 -9.65 11.79
N LEU A 105 -5.24 -8.34 11.71
CA LEU A 105 -4.14 -7.72 10.98
C LEU A 105 -2.93 -7.62 11.90
N THR A 106 -1.87 -8.38 11.58
CA THR A 106 -0.66 -8.40 12.42
C THR A 106 0.21 -7.18 12.13
N SER A 107 0.35 -6.30 13.12
CA SER A 107 1.23 -5.14 13.05
C SER A 107 2.71 -5.55 12.97
N SER A 108 3.55 -4.65 12.46
CA SER A 108 5.01 -4.76 12.61
C SER A 108 5.47 -4.39 14.02
N GLY A 109 4.68 -3.61 14.77
CA GLY A 109 4.92 -3.35 16.18
C GLY A 109 4.66 -4.61 17.02
N THR A 110 5.52 -4.84 18.01
CA THR A 110 5.45 -6.01 18.89
C THR A 110 5.03 -5.62 20.31
N SER A 111 4.44 -6.57 21.03
CA SER A 111 4.22 -6.53 22.48
C SER A 111 4.63 -7.88 23.05
N ALA A 112 5.48 -7.88 24.09
CA ALA A 112 6.10 -9.09 24.63
C ALA A 112 6.79 -9.99 23.57
N GLY A 113 7.36 -9.39 22.52
CA GLY A 113 8.04 -10.12 21.43
C GLY A 113 7.12 -10.60 20.29
N GLU A 114 5.80 -10.62 20.51
CA GLU A 114 4.81 -11.06 19.53
C GLU A 114 4.20 -9.90 18.74
N ARG A 115 3.76 -10.15 17.51
CA ARG A 115 3.09 -9.13 16.68
C ARG A 115 1.74 -8.76 17.29
N LYS A 116 1.45 -7.45 17.36
CA LYS A 116 0.12 -6.96 17.80
C LYS A 116 -0.97 -7.39 16.83
N LEU A 117 -2.06 -7.96 17.35
CA LEU A 117 -3.22 -8.43 16.58
C LEU A 117 -4.28 -7.32 16.52
N MET A 118 -4.42 -6.66 15.37
CA MET A 118 -5.42 -5.62 15.18
C MET A 118 -6.71 -6.24 14.62
N PRO A 119 -7.83 -6.27 15.38
CA PRO A 119 -9.08 -6.82 14.87
C PRO A 119 -9.59 -5.97 13.71
N THR A 120 -10.08 -6.61 12.64
CA THR A 120 -10.74 -5.92 11.53
C THR A 120 -12.05 -6.58 11.16
N ILE A 121 -12.93 -5.80 10.55
CA ILE A 121 -14.23 -6.25 10.03
C ILE A 121 -14.22 -6.17 8.51
N ALA A 122 -15.07 -6.95 7.84
CA ALA A 122 -15.10 -7.05 6.38
C ALA A 122 -15.27 -5.68 5.70
N ALA A 123 -16.11 -4.80 6.26
CA ALA A 123 -16.39 -3.46 5.73
C ALA A 123 -15.13 -2.56 5.65
N GLU A 124 -14.10 -2.80 6.47
CA GLU A 124 -12.86 -2.01 6.39
C GLU A 124 -12.10 -2.24 5.08
N MET A 125 -12.33 -3.37 4.39
CA MET A 125 -11.68 -3.61 3.10
C MET A 125 -12.14 -2.58 2.04
N ASP A 126 -13.40 -2.17 2.08
CA ASP A 126 -13.95 -1.19 1.14
C ASP A 126 -13.41 0.22 1.43
N ARG A 127 -13.22 0.58 2.71
CA ARG A 127 -12.53 1.83 3.10
C ARG A 127 -11.09 1.85 2.60
N ARG A 128 -10.35 0.74 2.73
CA ARG A 128 -8.98 0.62 2.18
C ARG A 128 -8.97 0.77 0.67
N GLN A 129 -9.88 0.10 -0.03
CA GLN A 129 -10.01 0.19 -1.48
C GLN A 129 -10.35 1.61 -1.93
N LYS A 130 -11.22 2.31 -1.19
CA LYS A 130 -11.54 3.72 -1.43
C LYS A 130 -10.27 4.57 -1.34
N LEU A 131 -9.44 4.42 -0.30
CA LEU A 131 -8.19 5.18 -0.20
C LEU A 131 -7.23 4.89 -1.35
N TYR A 132 -7.05 3.62 -1.74
CA TYR A 132 -6.22 3.25 -2.91
C TYR A 132 -6.73 3.90 -4.20
N SER A 133 -8.06 4.01 -4.36
CA SER A 133 -8.66 4.61 -5.56
C SER A 133 -8.35 6.10 -5.73
N LEU A 134 -7.91 6.78 -4.66
CA LEU A 134 -7.59 8.21 -4.69
C LEU A 134 -6.14 8.49 -5.13
N LEU A 135 -5.25 7.50 -5.09
CA LEU A 135 -3.82 7.73 -5.32
C LEU A 135 -3.49 8.16 -6.75
N MET A 136 -4.00 7.42 -7.74
CA MET A 136 -3.69 7.71 -9.15
C MET A 136 -4.34 9.01 -9.64
N PRO A 137 -5.61 9.34 -9.29
CA PRO A 137 -6.18 10.65 -9.59
C PRO A 137 -5.33 11.82 -9.09
N VAL A 138 -4.77 11.73 -7.88
CA VAL A 138 -3.85 12.75 -7.36
C VAL A 138 -2.53 12.74 -8.13
N MET A 139 -1.93 11.57 -8.37
CA MET A 139 -0.67 11.47 -9.11
C MET A 139 -0.76 12.04 -10.53
N ASN A 140 -1.89 11.84 -11.21
CA ASN A 140 -2.13 12.29 -12.58
C ASN A 140 -2.08 13.82 -12.74
N LEU A 141 -2.32 14.58 -11.66
CA LEU A 141 -2.14 16.03 -11.63
C LEU A 141 -0.67 16.45 -11.81
N TYR A 142 0.26 15.58 -11.41
CA TYR A 142 1.70 15.87 -11.42
C TYR A 142 2.45 15.12 -12.52
N VAL A 143 2.04 13.89 -12.81
CA VAL A 143 2.73 13.00 -13.75
C VAL A 143 1.72 12.46 -14.78
N PRO A 144 1.50 13.16 -15.91
CA PRO A 144 0.52 12.74 -16.90
C PRO A 144 0.98 11.50 -17.69
N GLY A 145 0.03 10.80 -18.29
CA GLY A 145 0.28 9.69 -19.22
C GLY A 145 0.72 8.39 -18.55
N LEU A 146 0.42 8.18 -17.26
CA LEU A 146 0.68 6.91 -16.56
C LEU A 146 -0.26 5.78 -16.99
N ASP A 147 -1.38 6.11 -17.63
CA ASP A 147 -2.33 5.22 -18.29
C ASP A 147 -1.79 4.54 -19.55
N LYS A 148 -0.67 5.03 -20.09
CA LYS A 148 -0.07 4.56 -21.35
C LYS A 148 0.99 3.48 -21.17
N GLY A 149 1.13 2.94 -19.96
CA GLY A 149 2.13 1.94 -19.66
C GLY A 149 1.82 1.20 -18.37
N LYS A 150 2.85 0.62 -17.77
CA LYS A 150 2.75 -0.30 -16.63
C LYS A 150 3.53 0.22 -15.43
N GLY A 151 3.10 -0.22 -14.25
CA GLY A 151 3.86 -0.13 -13.01
C GLY A 151 4.63 -1.41 -12.73
N LEU A 152 5.94 -1.32 -12.52
CA LEU A 152 6.74 -2.40 -11.97
C LEU A 152 6.71 -2.31 -10.44
N TYR A 153 5.90 -3.15 -9.80
CA TYR A 153 5.79 -3.21 -8.35
C TYR A 153 6.21 -4.56 -7.81
N PHE A 154 7.19 -4.56 -6.90
CA PHE A 154 7.61 -5.75 -6.17
C PHE A 154 6.76 -5.92 -4.91
N LEU A 155 5.67 -6.70 -5.05
CA LEU A 155 4.66 -6.90 -4.01
C LEU A 155 4.76 -8.32 -3.45
N PHE A 156 4.69 -8.47 -2.13
CA PHE A 156 4.90 -9.76 -1.48
C PHE A 156 3.83 -10.02 -0.43
N ILE A 157 3.26 -11.22 -0.45
CA ILE A 157 2.57 -11.77 0.71
C ILE A 157 3.57 -12.25 1.76
N LYS A 158 3.09 -12.43 2.99
CA LYS A 158 3.85 -13.03 4.09
C LYS A 158 3.10 -14.23 4.66
N ALA A 159 3.78 -14.97 5.53
CA ALA A 159 3.19 -16.07 6.27
C ALA A 159 1.94 -15.60 7.05
N GLU A 160 0.99 -16.52 7.15
CA GLU A 160 -0.27 -16.34 7.88
C GLU A 160 -0.34 -17.41 8.96
N THR A 161 -0.99 -17.08 10.06
CA THR A 161 -1.29 -18.05 11.12
C THR A 161 -2.79 -18.08 11.39
N LYS A 162 -3.24 -19.06 12.15
CA LYS A 162 -4.62 -19.11 12.65
C LYS A 162 -4.59 -18.96 14.16
N THR A 163 -5.50 -18.16 14.71
CA THR A 163 -5.75 -18.12 16.14
C THR A 163 -6.40 -19.43 16.61
N PRO A 164 -6.46 -19.70 17.93
CA PRO A 164 -7.16 -20.89 18.44
C PRO A 164 -8.62 -21.00 17.98
N SER A 165 -9.30 -19.87 17.74
CA SER A 165 -10.66 -19.84 17.20
C SER A 165 -10.77 -20.04 15.69
N GLY A 166 -9.65 -20.27 14.99
CA GLY A 166 -9.59 -20.43 13.55
C GLY A 166 -9.61 -19.12 12.75
N LEU A 167 -9.64 -17.95 13.40
CA LEU A 167 -9.50 -16.67 12.68
C LEU A 167 -8.10 -16.56 12.09
N VAL A 168 -8.01 -16.02 10.87
CA VAL A 168 -6.73 -15.77 10.21
C VAL A 168 -6.05 -14.58 10.87
N ALA A 169 -4.74 -14.69 11.11
CA ALA A 169 -3.87 -13.61 11.55
C ALA A 169 -2.75 -13.42 10.52
N ARG A 170 -2.70 -12.24 9.88
CA ARG A 170 -1.72 -11.94 8.82
C ARG A 170 -1.47 -10.44 8.65
N PRO A 171 -0.38 -10.02 8.00
CA PRO A 171 -0.15 -8.60 7.73
C PRO A 171 -1.23 -7.99 6.82
N VAL A 172 -1.56 -6.71 7.01
CA VAL A 172 -2.62 -6.01 6.26
C VAL A 172 -2.46 -6.09 4.74
N LEU A 173 -1.23 -5.97 4.23
CA LEU A 173 -0.96 -6.08 2.80
C LEU A 173 -1.20 -7.50 2.28
N THR A 174 -0.91 -8.52 3.08
CA THR A 174 -1.20 -9.92 2.71
C THR A 174 -2.71 -10.16 2.65
N SER A 175 -3.46 -9.61 3.62
CA SER A 175 -4.93 -9.61 3.57
C SER A 175 -5.45 -8.92 2.31
N TYR A 176 -4.94 -7.72 2.00
CA TYR A 176 -5.33 -6.97 0.81
C TYR A 176 -5.01 -7.72 -0.50
N TYR A 177 -3.79 -8.23 -0.70
CA TYR A 177 -3.45 -8.95 -1.94
C TYR A 177 -4.26 -10.23 -2.13
N LYS A 178 -4.65 -10.90 -1.03
CA LYS A 178 -5.50 -12.11 -1.09
C LYS A 178 -7.00 -11.82 -1.19
N SER A 179 -7.42 -10.56 -1.01
CA SER A 179 -8.81 -10.14 -1.12
C SER A 179 -9.34 -10.21 -2.56
N GLN A 180 -10.66 -10.19 -2.71
CA GLN A 180 -11.28 -10.09 -4.03
C GLN A 180 -11.05 -8.72 -4.66
N GLN A 181 -11.02 -7.66 -3.84
CA GLN A 181 -10.74 -6.28 -4.26
C GLN A 181 -9.43 -6.19 -5.04
N PHE A 182 -8.41 -6.99 -4.69
CA PHE A 182 -7.16 -7.07 -5.45
C PHE A 182 -7.20 -8.10 -6.58
N LYS A 183 -7.66 -9.33 -6.31
CA LYS A 183 -7.62 -10.45 -7.26
C LYS A 183 -8.51 -10.24 -8.48
N THR A 184 -9.72 -9.73 -8.27
CA THR A 184 -10.72 -9.48 -9.30
C THR A 184 -10.93 -7.99 -9.52
N ARG A 185 -9.88 -7.18 -9.32
CA ARG A 185 -9.94 -5.73 -9.57
C ARG A 185 -10.38 -5.48 -11.02
N PRO A 186 -11.30 -4.51 -11.25
CA PRO A 186 -11.68 -4.15 -12.61
C PRO A 186 -10.46 -3.61 -13.36
N TYR A 187 -10.51 -3.69 -14.69
CA TYR A 187 -9.49 -3.07 -15.51
C TYR A 187 -9.41 -1.56 -15.19
N ASP A 188 -8.21 -1.10 -14.91
CA ASP A 188 -7.91 0.30 -14.63
C ASP A 188 -6.60 0.64 -15.33
N PRO A 189 -6.60 1.51 -16.36
CA PRO A 189 -5.40 1.78 -17.15
C PRO A 189 -4.27 2.37 -16.30
N TYR A 190 -4.60 3.03 -15.19
CA TYR A 190 -3.61 3.56 -14.26
C TYR A 190 -2.98 2.50 -13.36
N ASN A 191 -3.56 1.30 -13.24
CA ASN A 191 -3.14 0.23 -12.33
C ASN A 191 -2.84 -1.09 -13.04
N VAL A 192 -2.27 -1.01 -14.25
CA VAL A 192 -1.72 -2.17 -14.95
C VAL A 192 -0.32 -2.44 -14.43
N TYR A 193 -0.12 -3.62 -13.82
CA TYR A 193 1.18 -4.04 -13.29
C TYR A 193 1.88 -5.02 -14.24
N THR A 194 3.21 -5.04 -14.18
CA THR A 194 4.01 -6.08 -14.87
C THR A 194 3.83 -7.45 -14.23
N SER A 195 3.66 -7.50 -12.91
CA SER A 195 3.57 -8.71 -12.10
C SER A 195 2.16 -9.33 -12.15
N PRO A 196 2.01 -10.58 -12.63
CA PRO A 196 0.75 -11.32 -12.49
C PRO A 196 0.38 -11.57 -11.02
N ASN A 197 -0.91 -11.72 -10.74
CA ASN A 197 -1.38 -11.95 -9.36
C ASN A 197 -0.75 -13.21 -8.75
N GLU A 198 -0.55 -14.26 -9.53
CA GLU A 198 0.06 -15.54 -9.14
C GLU A 198 1.49 -15.34 -8.60
N THR A 199 2.26 -14.46 -9.24
CA THR A 199 3.64 -14.14 -8.81
C THR A 199 3.67 -13.40 -7.47
N ILE A 200 2.69 -12.53 -7.21
CA ILE A 200 2.54 -11.76 -5.97
C ILE A 200 2.03 -12.65 -4.82
N LEU A 201 1.16 -13.60 -5.15
CA LEU A 201 0.49 -14.50 -4.21
C LEU A 201 1.29 -15.77 -3.89
N CYS A 202 2.47 -15.93 -4.47
CA CYS A 202 3.35 -17.05 -4.14
C CYS A 202 3.95 -16.86 -2.74
N VAL A 203 3.87 -17.93 -1.94
CA VAL A 203 4.38 -17.93 -0.55
C VAL A 203 5.91 -17.98 -0.53
N ASP A 204 6.52 -18.62 -1.52
CA ASP A 204 7.97 -18.67 -1.66
C ASP A 204 8.49 -17.32 -2.16
N SER A 205 9.20 -16.62 -1.27
CA SER A 205 9.73 -15.29 -1.55
C SER A 205 10.76 -15.25 -2.68
N PHE A 206 11.53 -16.34 -2.88
CA PHE A 206 12.49 -16.42 -3.98
C PHE A 206 11.74 -16.55 -5.30
N GLN A 207 10.76 -17.45 -5.38
CA GLN A 207 9.99 -17.67 -6.61
C GLN A 207 9.15 -16.43 -6.98
N SER A 208 8.54 -15.80 -5.97
CA SER A 208 7.82 -14.54 -6.12
C SER A 208 8.73 -13.41 -6.64
N MET A 209 9.90 -13.20 -6.02
CA MET A 209 10.84 -12.16 -6.46
C MET A 209 11.38 -12.44 -7.87
N TYR A 210 11.77 -13.68 -8.14
CA TYR A 210 12.34 -14.08 -9.43
C TYR A 210 11.35 -13.86 -10.58
N SER A 211 10.12 -14.34 -10.42
CA SER A 211 9.08 -14.21 -11.45
C SER A 211 8.63 -12.76 -11.66
N GLN A 212 8.51 -11.97 -10.59
CA GLN A 212 8.21 -10.53 -10.70
C GLN A 212 9.33 -9.76 -11.41
N MET A 213 10.59 -10.06 -11.09
CA MET A 213 11.75 -9.46 -11.77
C MET A 213 11.76 -9.83 -13.25
N LEU A 214 11.53 -11.10 -13.58
CA LEU A 214 11.48 -11.59 -14.96
C LEU A 214 10.39 -10.89 -15.77
N CYS A 215 9.16 -10.77 -15.22
CA CYS A 215 8.09 -9.99 -15.85
C CYS A 215 8.46 -8.50 -16.02
N GLY A 216 9.14 -7.91 -15.03
CA GLY A 216 9.64 -6.54 -15.11
C GLY A 216 10.64 -6.33 -16.24
N LEU A 217 11.54 -7.28 -16.49
CA LEU A 217 12.50 -7.24 -17.60
C LEU A 217 11.82 -7.42 -18.96
N ILE A 218 10.88 -8.36 -19.08
CA ILE A 218 10.12 -8.61 -20.31
C ILE A 218 9.34 -7.36 -20.73
N TYR A 219 8.66 -6.70 -19.80
CA TYR A 219 7.87 -5.51 -20.08
C TYR A 219 8.65 -4.20 -19.93
N ARG A 220 9.99 -4.22 -20.01
CA ARG A 220 10.83 -3.08 -19.60
C ARG A 220 10.50 -1.75 -20.26
N GLN A 221 10.10 -1.79 -21.54
CA GLN A 221 9.79 -0.58 -22.31
C GLN A 221 8.43 0.02 -21.93
N GLU A 222 7.53 -0.77 -21.33
CA GLU A 222 6.22 -0.30 -20.88
C GLU A 222 6.26 0.28 -19.46
N VAL A 223 7.37 0.10 -18.71
CA VAL A 223 7.47 0.54 -17.31
C VAL A 223 7.60 2.06 -17.22
N LEU A 224 6.59 2.70 -16.64
CA LEU A 224 6.55 4.15 -16.40
C LEU A 224 6.83 4.52 -14.94
N ARG A 225 6.72 3.57 -14.03
CA ARG A 225 6.96 3.75 -12.59
C ARG A 225 7.45 2.42 -12.00
N CYS A 226 8.39 2.50 -11.07
CA CYS A 226 8.98 1.35 -10.40
C CYS A 226 8.81 1.50 -8.89
N GLY A 227 8.52 0.44 -8.16
CA GLY A 227 8.22 0.60 -6.74
C GLY A 227 8.10 -0.68 -5.92
N ALA A 228 7.95 -0.45 -4.64
CA ALA A 228 7.60 -1.42 -3.61
C ALA A 228 6.98 -0.64 -2.44
N VAL A 229 6.26 -1.30 -1.52
CA VAL A 229 5.66 -0.57 -0.40
C VAL A 229 6.70 0.22 0.41
N PHE A 230 7.85 -0.39 0.69
CA PHE A 230 8.95 0.26 1.41
C PHE A 230 10.21 0.31 0.54
N ALA A 231 11.02 1.35 0.71
CA ALA A 231 12.32 1.51 0.06
C ALA A 231 13.23 0.25 0.19
N SER A 232 13.25 -0.35 1.38
CA SER A 232 13.99 -1.60 1.64
C SER A 232 13.58 -2.76 0.73
N GLY A 233 12.30 -2.82 0.33
CA GLY A 233 11.79 -3.83 -0.60
C GLY A 233 12.33 -3.64 -2.01
N LEU A 234 12.35 -2.40 -2.51
CA LEU A 234 12.91 -2.08 -3.82
C LEU A 234 14.43 -2.29 -3.87
N VAL A 235 15.15 -1.87 -2.83
CA VAL A 235 16.61 -2.14 -2.70
C VAL A 235 16.89 -3.64 -2.71
N ARG A 236 16.07 -4.45 -2.04
CA ARG A 236 16.17 -5.92 -2.10
C ARG A 236 15.94 -6.47 -3.49
N ALA A 237 14.98 -5.93 -4.25
CA ALA A 237 14.73 -6.35 -5.63
C ALA A 237 15.93 -6.02 -6.53
N ILE A 238 16.53 -4.83 -6.39
CA ILE A 238 17.73 -4.45 -7.14
C ILE A 238 18.91 -5.36 -6.78
N LYS A 239 19.12 -5.64 -5.48
CA LYS A 239 20.11 -6.63 -5.03
C LYS A 239 19.83 -8.04 -5.56
N PHE A 240 18.57 -8.41 -5.73
CA PHE A 240 18.21 -9.68 -6.33
C PHE A 240 18.65 -9.74 -7.80
N LEU A 241 18.43 -8.66 -8.56
CA LEU A 241 18.91 -8.56 -9.94
C LEU A 241 20.44 -8.68 -9.99
N THR A 242 21.18 -8.04 -9.06
CA THR A 242 22.65 -8.13 -9.06
C THR A 242 23.18 -9.54 -8.89
N LEU A 243 22.46 -10.39 -8.14
CA LEU A 243 22.85 -11.77 -7.86
C LEU A 243 22.36 -12.77 -8.92
N HIS A 244 21.23 -12.48 -9.59
CA HIS A 244 20.51 -13.45 -10.40
C HIS A 244 20.33 -13.07 -11.87
N TRP A 245 20.89 -11.94 -12.34
CA TRP A 245 20.73 -11.48 -13.72
C TRP A 245 21.17 -12.53 -14.76
N LYS A 246 22.19 -13.35 -14.47
CA LYS A 246 22.67 -14.39 -15.40
C LYS A 246 21.59 -15.43 -15.69
N GLN A 247 20.91 -15.91 -14.65
CA GLN A 247 19.81 -16.85 -14.81
C GLN A 247 18.60 -16.18 -15.45
N LEU A 248 18.29 -14.93 -15.08
CA LEU A 248 17.19 -14.18 -15.69
C LEU A 248 17.42 -13.96 -17.20
N ALA A 249 18.64 -13.60 -17.61
CA ALA A 249 18.99 -13.45 -19.01
C ALA A 249 18.90 -14.77 -19.79
N HIS A 250 19.35 -15.88 -19.19
CA HIS A 250 19.23 -17.21 -19.80
C HIS A 250 17.77 -17.65 -20.00
N ASP A 251 16.90 -17.39 -19.01
CA ASP A 251 15.47 -17.69 -19.10
C ASP A 251 14.81 -16.87 -20.23
N ILE A 252 15.18 -15.60 -20.38
CA ILE A 252 14.72 -14.72 -21.46
C ILE A 252 15.23 -15.22 -22.83
N GLU A 253 16.51 -15.56 -22.94
CA GLU A 253 17.14 -16.03 -24.18
C GLU A 253 16.48 -17.31 -24.70
N THR A 254 16.30 -18.29 -23.82
CA THR A 254 15.76 -19.61 -24.17
C THR A 254 14.24 -19.65 -24.21
N GLY A 255 13.57 -18.67 -23.59
CA GLY A 255 12.14 -18.71 -23.34
C GLY A 255 11.71 -19.82 -22.38
N THR A 256 12.63 -20.37 -21.59
CA THR A 256 12.35 -21.45 -20.64
C THR A 256 12.51 -20.97 -19.20
N LEU A 257 11.51 -21.26 -18.37
CA LEU A 257 11.54 -20.81 -16.97
C LEU A 257 12.42 -21.72 -16.12
N ASN A 258 13.27 -21.10 -15.30
CA ASN A 258 14.20 -21.73 -14.38
C ASN A 258 13.54 -22.85 -13.57
N PRO A 259 14.12 -24.06 -13.53
CA PRO A 259 13.55 -25.19 -12.81
C PRO A 259 13.45 -24.99 -11.29
N LYS A 260 14.17 -24.00 -10.72
CA LYS A 260 13.99 -23.59 -9.32
C LYS A 260 12.60 -23.00 -9.04
N ILE A 261 11.90 -22.55 -10.08
CA ILE A 261 10.51 -22.10 -9.99
C ILE A 261 9.62 -23.33 -10.12
N THR A 262 9.17 -23.83 -8.97
CA THR A 262 8.39 -25.05 -8.82
C THR A 262 6.89 -24.78 -8.65
N ASP A 263 6.49 -23.56 -8.28
CA ASP A 263 5.10 -23.19 -8.07
C ASP A 263 4.30 -23.34 -9.39
N PRO A 264 3.27 -24.20 -9.43
CA PRO A 264 2.56 -24.51 -10.67
C PRO A 264 1.77 -23.31 -11.21
N ASN A 265 1.29 -22.42 -10.35
CA ASN A 265 0.54 -21.23 -10.78
C ASN A 265 1.48 -20.22 -11.44
N ILE A 266 2.68 -20.02 -10.87
CA ILE A 266 3.72 -19.21 -11.53
C ILE A 266 4.10 -19.84 -12.87
N ARG A 267 4.35 -21.15 -12.91
CA ARG A 267 4.72 -21.82 -14.17
C ARG A 267 3.64 -21.64 -15.25
N ALA A 268 2.37 -21.79 -14.89
CA ALA A 268 1.25 -21.63 -15.81
C ALA A 268 1.03 -20.18 -16.28
N CYS A 269 1.29 -19.18 -15.44
CA CYS A 269 1.20 -17.78 -15.87
C CYS A 269 2.42 -17.41 -16.74
N MET A 270 3.62 -17.83 -16.34
CA MET A 270 4.86 -17.52 -17.06
C MET A 270 4.92 -18.20 -18.42
N SER A 271 4.34 -19.39 -18.61
CA SER A 271 4.28 -20.04 -19.93
C SER A 271 3.51 -19.24 -20.98
N LYS A 272 2.67 -18.27 -20.56
CA LYS A 272 1.94 -17.37 -21.46
C LYS A 272 2.71 -16.08 -21.77
N ILE A 273 3.65 -15.72 -20.90
CA ILE A 273 4.37 -14.43 -20.92
C ILE A 273 5.77 -14.61 -21.50
N LEU A 274 6.52 -15.60 -21.01
CA LEU A 274 7.90 -15.85 -21.38
C LEU A 274 7.98 -16.46 -22.79
N LYS A 275 8.72 -15.79 -23.66
CA LYS A 275 9.04 -16.22 -25.02
C LYS A 275 10.54 -16.03 -25.25
N PRO A 276 11.18 -16.83 -26.13
CA PRO A 276 12.59 -16.64 -26.46
C PRO A 276 12.82 -15.23 -27.03
N ASP A 277 13.71 -14.47 -26.41
CA ASP A 277 14.09 -13.11 -26.83
C ASP A 277 15.60 -12.90 -26.62
N PRO A 278 16.44 -13.35 -27.57
CA PRO A 278 17.90 -13.22 -27.47
C PRO A 278 18.38 -11.77 -27.42
N GLU A 279 17.67 -10.84 -28.07
CA GLU A 279 18.02 -9.41 -28.08
C GLU A 279 17.85 -8.80 -26.68
N LEU A 280 16.73 -9.08 -26.02
CA LEU A 280 16.52 -8.65 -24.64
C LEU A 280 17.52 -9.30 -23.68
N ALA A 281 17.83 -10.59 -23.86
CA ALA A 281 18.82 -11.27 -23.03
C ALA A 281 20.23 -10.68 -23.16
N GLN A 282 20.64 -10.35 -24.39
CA GLN A 282 21.91 -9.67 -24.66
C GLN A 282 21.91 -8.27 -24.04
N PHE A 283 20.81 -7.53 -24.16
CA PHE A 283 20.65 -6.22 -23.53
C PHE A 283 20.81 -6.30 -22.00
N VAL A 284 20.09 -7.21 -21.33
CA VAL A 284 20.18 -7.40 -19.87
C VAL A 284 21.60 -7.79 -19.46
N THR A 285 22.23 -8.68 -20.21
CA THR A 285 23.62 -9.08 -19.99
C THR A 285 24.57 -7.88 -20.09
N GLY A 286 24.45 -7.06 -21.13
CA GLY A 286 25.27 -5.86 -21.30
C GLY A 286 25.11 -4.87 -20.13
N GLN A 287 23.88 -4.60 -19.70
CA GLN A 287 23.60 -3.65 -18.61
C GLN A 287 24.08 -4.12 -17.23
N CYS A 288 24.13 -5.44 -17.00
CA CYS A 288 24.48 -6.01 -15.70
C CYS A 288 25.93 -6.52 -15.61
N PHE A 289 26.61 -6.78 -16.74
CA PHE A 289 27.96 -7.33 -16.77
C PHE A 289 29.04 -6.32 -16.34
N GLU A 290 28.87 -5.05 -16.69
CA GLU A 290 29.86 -3.98 -16.44
C GLU A 290 30.14 -3.72 -14.95
N GLY A 291 29.31 -4.24 -14.05
CA GLY A 291 29.47 -4.11 -12.60
C GLY A 291 29.17 -2.71 -12.05
N ASN A 292 28.94 -1.71 -12.91
CA ASN A 292 28.44 -0.40 -12.51
C ASN A 292 26.91 -0.46 -12.34
N TRP A 293 26.42 -0.28 -11.12
CA TRP A 293 24.98 -0.29 -10.81
C TRP A 293 24.37 1.10 -10.66
N GLU A 294 25.16 2.17 -10.80
CA GLU A 294 24.65 3.54 -10.77
C GLU A 294 23.64 3.74 -11.89
N GLY A 295 22.46 4.29 -11.62
CA GLY A 295 21.42 4.51 -12.63
C GLY A 295 20.88 3.24 -13.29
N ILE A 296 21.10 2.05 -12.71
CA ILE A 296 20.63 0.78 -13.31
C ILE A 296 19.12 0.80 -13.59
N ILE A 297 18.31 1.46 -12.76
CA ILE A 297 16.86 1.51 -12.96
C ILE A 297 16.52 2.24 -14.26
N THR A 298 17.13 3.39 -14.55
CA THR A 298 16.86 4.12 -15.79
C THR A 298 17.54 3.52 -17.00
N ARG A 299 18.63 2.75 -16.83
CA ARG A 299 19.18 1.98 -17.94
C ARG A 299 18.30 0.78 -18.31
N VAL A 300 17.89 -0.01 -17.32
CA VAL A 300 17.05 -1.19 -17.54
C VAL A 300 15.60 -0.81 -17.84
N TRP A 301 15.04 0.21 -17.19
CA TRP A 301 13.66 0.69 -17.39
C TRP A 301 13.66 2.18 -17.76
N PRO A 302 13.95 2.51 -19.03
CA PRO A 302 14.27 3.87 -19.47
C PRO A 302 13.11 4.86 -19.43
N ASN A 303 11.87 4.35 -19.44
CA ASN A 303 10.67 5.19 -19.39
C ASN A 303 10.18 5.43 -17.96
N THR A 304 10.92 4.98 -16.94
CA THR A 304 10.57 5.18 -15.53
C THR A 304 10.61 6.66 -15.18
N LYS A 305 9.47 7.20 -14.73
CA LYS A 305 9.30 8.62 -14.37
C LYS A 305 9.62 8.91 -12.90
N TYR A 306 9.35 7.96 -12.02
CA TYR A 306 9.55 8.09 -10.57
C TYR A 306 9.60 6.72 -9.88
N LEU A 307 10.08 6.71 -8.63
CA LEU A 307 10.03 5.57 -7.73
C LEU A 307 8.88 5.71 -6.74
N ASP A 308 7.96 4.75 -6.71
CA ASP A 308 6.87 4.71 -5.74
C ASP A 308 7.25 3.83 -4.55
N VAL A 309 7.81 4.47 -3.53
CA VAL A 309 8.37 3.83 -2.35
C VAL A 309 8.24 4.74 -1.12
N ILE A 310 7.85 4.17 0.02
CA ILE A 310 7.93 4.90 1.29
C ILE A 310 9.41 5.11 1.66
N VAL A 311 9.83 6.38 1.69
CA VAL A 311 11.14 6.88 2.12
C VAL A 311 11.06 7.81 3.33
N THR A 312 9.89 7.94 3.97
CA THR A 312 9.73 8.70 5.23
C THR A 312 10.12 7.86 6.46
N GLY A 313 10.35 8.53 7.59
CA GLY A 313 10.71 7.88 8.86
C GLY A 313 11.96 7.03 8.76
N ALA A 314 11.94 5.81 9.30
CA ALA A 314 13.07 4.89 9.27
C ALA A 314 13.49 4.44 7.85
N MET A 315 12.68 4.70 6.83
CA MET A 315 13.06 4.39 5.44
C MET A 315 13.93 5.46 4.79
N ALA A 316 14.07 6.64 5.39
CA ALA A 316 14.88 7.74 4.85
C ALA A 316 16.36 7.36 4.67
N GLN A 317 16.87 6.43 5.48
CA GLN A 317 18.23 5.88 5.36
C GLN A 317 18.51 5.24 3.98
N TYR A 318 17.48 4.85 3.23
CA TYR A 318 17.62 4.24 1.91
C TYR A 318 17.63 5.25 0.76
N ILE A 319 17.42 6.55 1.02
CA ILE A 319 17.41 7.58 -0.02
C ILE A 319 18.73 7.57 -0.82
N PRO A 320 19.93 7.62 -0.21
CA PRO A 320 21.18 7.70 -0.98
C PRO A 320 21.41 6.49 -1.90
N ILE A 321 21.04 5.28 -1.45
CA ILE A 321 21.22 4.07 -2.26
C ILE A 321 20.18 3.98 -3.39
N LEU A 322 18.97 4.53 -3.19
CA LEU A 322 17.97 4.63 -4.24
C LEU A 322 18.33 5.70 -5.27
N ASP A 323 18.86 6.85 -4.84
CA ASP A 323 19.41 7.87 -5.74
C ASP A 323 20.50 7.29 -6.63
N PHE A 324 21.44 6.56 -6.01
CA PHE A 324 22.49 5.84 -6.72
C PHE A 324 21.93 4.87 -7.78
N TYR A 325 21.00 3.97 -7.42
CA TYR A 325 20.45 3.01 -8.39
C TYR A 325 19.52 3.64 -9.43
N SER A 326 18.91 4.78 -9.14
CA SER A 326 17.92 5.39 -10.02
C SER A 326 18.47 6.50 -10.91
N GLY A 327 19.65 7.04 -10.61
CA GLY A 327 20.13 8.25 -11.27
C GLY A 327 19.31 9.47 -10.85
N ASN A 328 18.96 9.55 -9.56
CA ASN A 328 18.18 10.63 -8.96
C ASN A 328 16.73 10.77 -9.50
N LEU A 329 16.06 9.65 -9.79
CA LEU A 329 14.62 9.71 -10.10
C LEU A 329 13.83 10.17 -8.86
N PRO A 330 12.76 10.98 -9.02
CA PRO A 330 11.92 11.38 -7.90
C PRO A 330 11.39 10.17 -7.11
N GLN A 331 11.47 10.21 -5.77
CA GLN A 331 10.84 9.21 -4.91
C GLN A 331 9.55 9.75 -4.31
N THR A 332 8.44 9.05 -4.54
CA THR A 332 7.11 9.50 -4.13
C THR A 332 6.61 8.65 -2.96
N CYS A 333 6.25 9.31 -1.86
CA CYS A 333 5.51 8.68 -0.75
C CYS A 333 4.03 8.95 -0.93
N THR A 334 3.27 7.96 -1.38
CA THR A 334 1.87 8.13 -1.83
C THR A 334 0.83 8.00 -0.71
N MET A 335 1.08 7.15 0.29
CA MET A 335 0.09 6.82 1.33
C MET A 335 0.72 6.68 2.71
N TYR A 336 -0.05 7.00 3.76
CA TYR A 336 0.25 6.68 5.14
C TYR A 336 -0.85 5.78 5.73
N ALA A 337 -0.47 4.58 6.18
CA ALA A 337 -1.38 3.56 6.66
C ALA A 337 -0.69 2.62 7.66
N SER A 338 -1.49 1.93 8.47
CA SER A 338 -1.06 0.92 9.43
C SER A 338 -1.98 -0.31 9.40
N SER A 339 -1.74 -1.26 10.32
CA SER A 339 -2.59 -2.45 10.44
C SER A 339 -3.92 -2.13 11.11
N GLU A 340 -3.95 -1.17 12.04
CA GLU A 340 -5.16 -0.74 12.72
C GLU A 340 -6.02 0.21 11.87
N CYS A 341 -5.42 1.08 11.04
CA CYS A 341 -6.17 2.03 10.22
C CYS A 341 -5.41 2.52 8.99
N TYR A 342 -6.14 2.84 7.92
CA TYR A 342 -5.59 3.54 6.77
C TYR A 342 -5.86 5.04 6.94
N PHE A 343 -4.81 5.84 7.12
CA PHE A 343 -4.95 7.22 7.59
C PHE A 343 -5.21 8.20 6.45
N GLY A 344 -4.38 8.20 5.42
CA GLY A 344 -4.46 9.21 4.37
C GLY A 344 -3.43 9.05 3.26
N LEU A 345 -3.41 10.03 2.35
CA LEU A 345 -2.56 10.07 1.17
C LEU A 345 -1.79 11.38 1.09
N ASN A 346 -0.68 11.38 0.35
CA ASN A 346 0.08 12.60 0.05
C ASN A 346 -0.54 13.32 -1.15
N LEU A 347 -1.06 14.53 -0.92
CA LEU A 347 -1.68 15.34 -1.97
C LEU A 347 -0.67 16.01 -2.91
N THR A 348 0.61 16.04 -2.54
CA THR A 348 1.70 16.61 -3.34
C THR A 348 2.83 15.58 -3.53
N PRO A 349 2.57 14.46 -4.23
CA PRO A 349 3.48 13.31 -4.28
C PRO A 349 4.83 13.57 -4.97
N MET A 350 4.91 14.59 -5.83
CA MET A 350 6.14 14.96 -6.57
C MET A 350 6.94 16.10 -5.91
N VAL A 351 6.45 16.68 -4.82
CA VAL A 351 7.20 17.70 -4.08
C VAL A 351 8.26 17.01 -3.23
N PRO A 352 9.55 17.39 -3.33
CA PRO A 352 10.61 16.79 -2.53
C PRO A 352 10.28 16.84 -1.04
N LEU A 353 10.55 15.74 -0.33
CA LEU A 353 10.40 15.68 1.10
C LEU A 353 11.54 16.52 1.74
N GLY A 354 11.30 17.82 1.90
CA GLY A 354 12.16 18.66 2.75
C GLY A 354 12.13 18.18 4.21
N PRO A 355 13.05 18.65 5.07
CA PRO A 355 13.11 18.26 6.48
C PRO A 355 11.80 18.53 7.25
N VAL A 356 10.94 19.42 6.74
CA VAL A 356 9.63 19.80 7.31
C VAL A 356 8.46 19.00 6.70
N SER A 357 8.65 18.34 5.55
CA SER A 357 7.59 17.60 4.86
C SER A 357 7.25 16.26 5.54
N CYS A 358 8.17 15.72 6.35
CA CYS A 358 7.91 14.56 7.19
C CYS A 358 6.77 14.79 8.21
N LEU A 359 6.56 16.05 8.63
CA LEU A 359 5.49 16.46 9.55
C LEU A 359 4.12 16.65 8.88
N ARG A 360 4.04 16.87 7.55
CA ARG A 360 2.73 17.01 6.88
C ARG A 360 1.97 15.69 6.72
N LEU A 361 2.67 14.54 6.77
CA LEU A 361 2.04 13.21 6.86
C LEU A 361 1.88 12.72 8.31
N GLN A 362 2.54 13.39 9.26
CA GLN A 362 2.40 13.18 10.70
C GLN A 362 1.84 14.44 11.36
N GLY A 363 0.56 14.74 11.07
CA GLY A 363 -0.25 15.66 11.86
C GLY A 363 0.35 17.03 12.16
N SER A 364 0.28 17.96 11.21
CA SER A 364 0.25 19.39 11.51
C SER A 364 -0.12 20.19 10.26
N ASP A 365 -1.43 20.23 9.98
CA ASP A 365 -2.14 21.42 9.49
C ASP A 365 -3.62 21.34 9.96
N VAL A 366 -3.82 20.84 11.17
CA VAL A 366 -4.97 21.27 11.99
C VAL A 366 -4.48 22.53 12.69
N LYS A 367 -5.05 23.68 12.33
CA LYS A 367 -4.96 24.89 13.16
C LYS A 367 -5.55 24.59 14.54
N LEU A 368 -4.72 24.02 15.43
CA LEU A 368 -4.95 24.04 16.87
C LEU A 368 -4.41 25.38 17.35
N GLN A 369 -5.30 26.37 17.34
CA GLN A 369 -5.12 27.63 18.02
C GLN A 369 -4.98 27.28 19.52
N LYS A 370 -3.75 27.36 20.05
CA LYS A 370 -3.49 27.33 21.49
C LYS A 370 -4.28 28.49 22.12
N LEU A 371 -5.34 28.17 22.82
CA LEU A 371 -5.92 28.99 23.87
C LEU A 371 -5.79 28.16 25.14
N VAL A 372 -4.77 28.44 25.94
CA VAL A 372 -4.72 28.44 27.41
C VAL A 372 -3.27 28.75 27.77
N GLU A 373 -3.00 30.02 28.05
CA GLU A 373 -2.02 30.53 29.01
C GLU A 373 -2.25 32.04 29.07
N GLU A 374 -3.19 32.46 29.93
CA GLU A 374 -3.13 33.69 30.74
C GLU A 374 -4.31 33.65 31.74
N ASP A 375 -3.95 33.92 33.00
CA ASP A 375 -4.63 33.85 34.30
C ASP A 375 -4.91 32.48 34.95
#